data_AF-A0A2Z6MFK4-F1
#
_entry.id   AF-A0A2Z6MFK4-F1
#
_cell.length_a   1.000
_cell.length_b   1.000
_cell.length_c   1.000
_cell.angle_alpha   90.00
_cell.angle_beta   90.00
_cell.angle_gamma   90.00
#
_symmetry.space_group_name_H-M   'P 1'
#
loop_
_entity.id
_entity.type
_entity.pdbx_description
1 polymer ?
#
loop_
_entity_poly.entity_id
_entity_poly.type
_entity_poly.pdbx_seq_one_letter_code
_entity_poly.pdbx_strand_id
1 'polypeptide(L)' 'MGSVDKYHVIELVGEGSFGKVYKGRRKYTGQTVAMKFIMKHGKTEKDIHNLRQEIEFAY' A
#
# COMPACT_ATOMS: atom_id res chain seq x y z
N MET A 1 1.27 5.49 -14.91
CA MET A 1 1.44 5.68 -13.45
C MET A 1 0.05 5.71 -12.83
N GLY A 2 -0.40 4.64 -12.17
CA GLY A 2 -1.76 4.57 -11.60
C GLY A 2 -1.89 5.61 -10.50
N SER A 3 -2.68 6.66 -10.73
CA SER A 3 -2.58 7.86 -9.91
C SER A 3 -3.25 7.69 -8.54
N VAL A 4 -2.42 7.83 -7.50
CA VAL A 4 -2.87 8.08 -6.11
C VAL A 4 -3.79 9.31 -6.07
N ASP A 5 -3.77 10.18 -7.10
CA ASP A 5 -4.65 11.33 -7.27
C ASP A 5 -6.15 11.03 -7.16
N LYS A 6 -6.60 9.78 -7.29
CA LYS A 6 -8.02 9.42 -7.09
C LYS A 6 -8.40 9.25 -5.61
N TYR A 7 -7.44 9.33 -4.70
CA TYR A 7 -7.61 9.08 -3.27
C TYR A 7 -7.10 10.25 -2.45
N HIS A 8 -7.75 10.50 -1.31
CA HIS A 8 -7.19 11.29 -0.22
C HIS A 8 -6.54 10.34 0.76
N VAL A 9 -5.24 10.50 0.99
CA VAL A 9 -4.52 9.84 2.08
C VAL A 9 -4.82 10.61 3.36
N ILE A 10 -5.29 9.92 4.39
CA ILE A 10 -5.80 10.54 5.62
C ILE A 10 -4.79 10.38 6.75
N GLU A 11 -4.61 9.17 7.24
CA GLU A 11 -3.80 8.90 8.44
C GLU A 11 -3.01 7.58 8.28
N LEU A 12 -1.86 7.49 8.94
CA LEU A 12 -1.11 6.25 9.06
C LEU A 12 -1.87 5.31 10.00
N VAL A 13 -2.16 4.10 9.55
CA VAL A 13 -2.88 3.08 10.34
C VAL A 13 -2.02 1.87 10.69
N GLY A 14 -0.88 1.69 10.03
CA GLY A 14 0.05 0.62 10.38
C GLY A 14 1.38 0.72 9.63
N GLU A 15 2.40 0.06 10.17
CA GLU A 15 3.72 -0.07 9.57
C GLU A 15 4.18 -1.52 9.65
N GLY A 16 4.80 -2.02 8.59
CA GLY A 16 5.34 -3.37 8.50
C GLY A 16 6.60 -3.42 7.66
N SER A 17 7.15 -4.63 7.52
CA SER A 17 8.41 -4.92 6.82
C SER A 17 8.52 -4.31 5.41
N PHE A 18 7.40 -4.22 4.69
CA PHE A 18 7.35 -3.76 3.31
C PHE A 18 6.91 -2.29 3.13
N GLY A 19 6.59 -1.60 4.23
CA GLY A 19 6.23 -0.19 4.21
C GLY A 19 5.04 0.14 5.09
N LYS A 20 4.34 1.22 4.73
CA LYS A 20 3.34 1.86 5.57
C LYS A 20 1.94 1.70 4.99
N VAL A 21 0.96 1.49 5.85
CA VAL A 21 -0.45 1.39 5.49
C VAL A 21 -1.14 2.66 5.97
N TYR A 22 -1.80 3.35 5.05
CA TYR A 22 -2.59 4.55 5.34
C TYR A 22 -4.07 4.29 5.10
N LYS A 23 -4.92 4.96 5.87
CA LYS A 23 -6.34 5.09 5.54
C LYS A 23 -6.47 6.02 4.34
N GLY A 24 -7.15 5.54 3.31
CA GLY A 24 -7.47 6.29 2.11
C GLY A 24 -8.98 6.50 1.97
N ARG A 25 -9.37 7.59 1.32
CA ARG A 25 -10.76 7.82 0.88
C ARG A 25 -10.78 8.11 -0.62
N ARG A 26 -11.52 7.31 -1.37
CA ARG A 26 -11.69 7.51 -2.82
C ARG A 26 -12.50 8.78 -3.07
N LYS A 27 -11.97 9.71 -3.86
CA LYS A 27 -12.52 11.07 -4.03
C LYS A 27 -13.98 11.09 -4.48
N TYR A 28 -14.32 10.25 -5.47
CA TYR A 28 -15.63 10.30 -6.13
C TYR A 28 -16.69 9.42 -5.48
N THR A 29 -16.30 8.33 -4.79
CA THR A 29 -17.26 7.40 -4.18
C THR A 29 -17.34 7.56 -2.66
N GLY A 30 -16.40 8.29 -2.06
CA GLY A 30 -16.26 8.38 -0.60
C GLY A 30 -15.83 7.08 0.07
N GLN A 31 -15.58 6.00 -0.69
CA GLN A 31 -15.23 4.69 -0.16
C GLN A 31 -13.92 4.75 0.62
N THR A 32 -13.95 4.26 1.85
CA THR A 32 -12.77 4.09 2.71
C THR A 32 -12.01 2.83 2.32
N VAL A 33 -10.70 2.93 2.20
CA VAL A 33 -9.79 1.83 1.82
C VAL A 33 -8.52 1.88 2.66
N ALA A 34 -7.81 0.76 2.74
CA ALA A 34 -6.44 0.71 3.24
C ALA A 34 -5.46 0.81 2.06
N MET A 35 -4.45 1.66 2.16
CA MET A 35 -3.46 1.92 1.11
C MET A 35 -2.07 1.52 1.61
N LYS A 36 -1.54 0.38 1.15
CA LYS A 36 -0.18 -0.10 1.48
C LYS A 36 0.83 0.54 0.52
N PHE A 37 1.63 1.46 1.03
CA PHE A 37 2.73 2.12 0.31
C PHE A 37 4.00 1.28 0.44
N ILE A 38 4.42 0.69 -0.68
CA ILE A 38 5.58 -0.19 -0.74
C ILE A 38 6.79 0.60 -1.21
N MET A 39 7.83 0.66 -0.37
CA MET A 39 9.11 1.26 -0.73
C MET A 39 9.89 0.30 -1.63
N LYS A 40 10.12 0.69 -2.89
CA LYS A 40 10.83 -0.14 -3.86
C LYS A 40 12.36 -0.06 -3.75
N HIS A 41 12.88 1.03 -3.17
CA HIS A 41 14.33 1.24 -3.03
C HIS A 41 14.84 0.66 -1.71
N GLY A 42 16.07 0.12 -1.72
CA GLY A 42 16.70 -0.44 -0.52
C GLY A 42 16.14 -1.78 -0.05
N LYS A 43 15.45 -2.52 -0.92
CA LYS A 43 14.93 -3.87 -0.64
C LYS A 43 15.75 -4.92 -1.36
N THR A 44 16.00 -6.03 -0.68
CA THR A 44 16.70 -7.18 -1.27
C THR A 44 15.76 -7.95 -2.20
N GLU A 45 16.30 -8.80 -3.08
CA GLU A 45 15.48 -9.69 -3.91
C GLU A 45 14.60 -10.62 -3.06
N LYS A 46 15.10 -11.06 -1.89
CA LYS A 46 14.35 -11.84 -0.91
C LYS A 46 13.14 -11.07 -0.38
N ASP A 47 13.31 -9.78 -0.07
CA ASP A 47 12.20 -8.93 0.36
C ASP A 47 11.14 -8.79 -0.73
N ILE A 48 11.56 -8.59 -1.98
CA ILE A 48 10.65 -8.48 -3.11
C ILE A 48 9.91 -9.82 -3.34
N HIS A 49 10.59 -10.95 -3.20
CA HIS A 49 9.99 -12.28 -3.31
C HIS A 49 8.92 -12.50 -2.22
N ASN A 50 9.26 -12.22 -0.96
CA ASN A 50 8.32 -12.33 0.16
C ASN A 50 7.11 -11.42 0.00
N LEU A 51 7.31 -10.19 -0.48
CA LEU A 51 6.23 -9.26 -0.76
C LEU A 51 5.26 -9.81 -1.83
N ARG A 52 5.79 -10.44 -2.89
CA ARG A 52 4.94 -11.05 -3.93
C ARG A 52 4.08 -12.16 -3.35
N GLN A 53 4.65 -13.00 -2.49
CA GLN A 53 3.91 -14.05 -1.79
C GLN A 53 2.81 -13.48 -0.89
N GLU A 54 3.09 -12.44 -0.09
CA GLU A 54 2.05 -11.78 0.73
C GLU A 54 0.87 -11.25 -0.10
N ILE A 55 1.15 -10.68 -1.27
CA ILE A 55 0.10 -10.15 -2.16
C ILE A 55 -0.71 -11.30 -2.77
N GLU A 56 -0.04 -12.36 -3.21
CA GLU A 56 -0.67 -13.55 -3.78
C GLU A 56 -1.61 -14.25 -2.78
N PHE A 57 -1.27 -14.29 -1.50
CA PHE A 57 -2.16 -14.85 -0.47
C PHE A 57 -3.34 -13.94 -0.10
N ALA A 58 -3.29 -12.65 -0.43
CA ALA A 58 -4.31 -11.67 -0.03
C ALA A 58 -5.43 -11.47 -1.07
N TYR A 59 -5.30 -12.03 -2.27
CA TYR A 59 -6.24 -11.94 -3.39
C TYR A 59 -6.74 -13.33 -3.80
#